data_AF-A0A7X8QHV8-F1
#
_entry.id   AF-A0A7X8QHV8-F1
#
_cell.length_a   1.000
_cell.length_b   1.000
_cell.length_c   1.000
_cell.angle_alpha   90.00
_cell.angle_beta   90.00
_cell.angle_gamma   90.00
#
_symmetry.space_group_name_H-M   'P 1'
#
loop_
_entity.id
_entity.type
_entity.pdbx_description
1 polymer ?
#
loop_
_entity_poly.entity_id
_entity_poly.type
_entity_poly.pdbx_seq_one_letter_code
_entity_poly.pdbx_strand_id
1 'polypeptide(L)' 'MEDSKKDKEKKQVLLRLSSSLWKELAAWAEDDFRSINGQIEYLLNECVKQRKKTNKKQDE' A
#
# COMPACT_ATOMS: atom_id res chain seq x y z
N MET A 1 22.83 9.77 -10.47
CA MET A 1 21.55 10.49 -10.23
C MET A 1 20.42 9.94 -11.13
N GLU A 2 20.34 8.63 -11.32
CA GLU A 2 19.31 8.00 -12.17
C GLU A 2 18.27 7.23 -11.33
N ASP A 3 18.66 6.69 -10.18
CA ASP A 3 17.76 5.90 -9.31
C ASP A 3 16.59 6.73 -8.74
N SER A 4 16.81 8.01 -8.45
CA SER A 4 15.77 8.87 -7.84
C SER A 4 14.61 9.25 -8.78
N LYS A 5 14.72 8.97 -10.09
CA LYS A 5 13.61 9.17 -11.05
C LYS A 5 12.67 7.98 -11.15
N LYS A 6 13.18 6.74 -11.00
CA LYS A 6 12.37 5.51 -11.11
C LYS A 6 11.37 5.35 -9.96
N ASP A 7 11.70 5.80 -8.75
CA ASP A 7 10.80 5.71 -7.59
C ASP A 7 9.57 6.63 -7.67
N LYS A 8 9.55 7.61 -8.59
CA LYS A 8 8.41 8.51 -8.76
C LYS A 8 7.39 8.03 -9.79
N GLU A 9 7.71 7.02 -10.58
CA GLU A 9 6.77 6.48 -11.58
C GLU A 9 5.73 5.60 -10.90
N LYS A 10 4.53 6.14 -10.70
CA LYS A 10 3.38 5.38 -10.22
C LYS A 10 2.89 4.44 -11.32
N LYS A 11 3.06 3.13 -11.12
CA LYS A 11 2.47 2.11 -11.99
C LYS A 11 0.99 1.96 -11.67
N GLN A 12 0.14 2.13 -12.68
CA GLN A 12 -1.29 1.86 -12.55
C GLN A 12 -1.54 0.35 -12.68
N VAL A 13 -2.33 -0.20 -11.76
CA VAL A 13 -2.72 -1.61 -11.74
C VAL A 13 -4.23 -1.72 -11.60
N LEU A 14 -4.85 -2.58 -12.40
CA LEU A 14 -6.26 -2.91 -12.25
C LEU A 14 -6.41 -3.90 -11.08
N LEU A 15 -7.03 -3.43 -10.01
CA LEU A 15 -7.25 -4.22 -8.80
C LEU A 15 -8.69 -4.76 -8.77
N ARG A 16 -8.84 -6.06 -8.51
CA ARG A 16 -10.14 -6.68 -8.29
C ARG A 16 -10.34 -6.87 -6.79
N LEU A 17 -11.35 -6.21 -6.24
CA LEU A 17 -11.72 -6.30 -4.83
C LEU A 17 -13.16 -6.78 -4.71
N SER A 18 -13.47 -7.52 -3.64
CA SER A 18 -14.87 -7.74 -3.28
C SER A 18 -15.51 -6.43 -2.83
N SER A 19 -16.83 -6.31 -3.01
CA SER A 19 -17.55 -5.10 -2.62
C SER A 19 -17.50 -4.83 -1.11
N SER A 20 -17.39 -5.88 -0.28
CA SER A 20 -17.25 -5.72 1.17
C SER A 20 -15.91 -5.08 1.53
N LEU A 21 -14.82 -5.62 1.00
CA LEU A 21 -13.47 -5.12 1.26
C LEU A 21 -13.31 -3.67 0.78
N TRP A 22 -13.86 -3.34 -0.39
CA TRP A 22 -13.82 -1.97 -0.88
C TRP A 22 -14.52 -0.99 0.07
N LYS A 23 -15.68 -1.36 0.64
CA LYS A 23 -16.41 -0.52 1.61
C LYS A 23 -15.63 -0.31 2.90
N GLU A 24 -15.01 -1.38 3.42
CA GLU A 24 -14.16 -1.29 4.62
C GLU A 24 -12.95 -0.38 4.39
N LEU A 25 -12.30 -0.50 3.23
CA LEU A 25 -11.19 0.38 2.85
C LEU A 25 -11.63 1.83 2.65
N ALA A 26 -12.82 2.06 2.10
CA ALA A 26 -13.38 3.39 1.89
C ALA A 26 -13.72 4.08 3.21
N ALA A 27 -14.39 3.38 4.14
CA ALA A 27 -14.69 3.90 5.46
C ALA A 27 -13.42 4.25 6.23
N TRP A 28 -12.42 3.36 6.21
CA TRP A 28 -11.14 3.66 6.87
C TRP A 28 -10.40 4.84 6.22
N ALA A 29 -10.44 4.95 4.88
CA ALA A 29 -9.86 6.11 4.21
C ALA A 29 -10.55 7.42 4.63
N GLU A 30 -11.87 7.40 4.80
CA GLU A 30 -12.66 8.54 5.28
C GLU A 30 -12.29 8.93 6.71
N ASP A 31 -12.19 7.96 7.63
CA ASP A 31 -11.78 8.18 9.02
C ASP A 31 -10.39 8.83 9.12
N ASP A 32 -9.47 8.45 8.22
CA ASP A 32 -8.10 8.97 8.15
C ASP A 32 -7.97 10.25 7.28
N PHE A 33 -9.08 10.80 6.75
CA PHE A 33 -9.11 11.92 5.79
C PHE A 33 -8.20 11.71 4.56
N ARG A 34 -8.21 10.50 4.01
CA ARG A 34 -7.44 10.09 2.82
C ARG A 34 -8.33 9.70 1.66
N SER A 35 -7.77 9.75 0.45
CA SER A 35 -8.40 9.09 -0.70
C SER A 35 -8.25 7.57 -0.60
N ILE A 36 -9.18 6.83 -1.20
CA ILE A 36 -9.12 5.36 -1.30
C ILE A 36 -7.79 4.89 -1.90
N ASN A 37 -7.32 5.55 -2.98
CA ASN A 37 -6.04 5.20 -3.60
C ASN A 37 -4.86 5.45 -2.66
N GLY A 38 -4.88 6.55 -1.90
CA GLY A 38 -3.87 6.83 -0.89
C GLY A 38 -3.88 5.80 0.25
N GLN A 39 -5.07 5.35 0.66
CA GLN A 39 -5.20 4.31 1.67
C GLN A 39 -4.66 2.96 1.18
N ILE A 40 -4.99 2.57 -0.05
CA ILE A 40 -4.44 1.34 -0.67
C ILE A 40 -2.91 1.43 -0.77
N GLU A 41 -2.36 2.57 -1.22
CA GLU A 41 -0.91 2.78 -1.32
C GLU A 41 -0.22 2.66 0.06
N TYR A 42 -0.82 3.24 1.10
CA TYR A 42 -0.33 3.13 2.48
C TYR A 42 -0.29 1.67 2.95
N LEU A 43 -1.39 0.93 2.78
CA LEU A 43 -1.49 -0.46 3.24
C LEU A 43 -0.50 -1.37 2.53
N LEU A 44 -0.33 -1.22 1.21
CA LEU A 44 0.65 -1.98 0.45
C LEU A 44 2.07 -1.70 0.92
N ASN A 45 2.41 -0.43 1.17
CA ASN A 45 3.72 -0.05 1.71
C ASN A 45 3.97 -0.64 3.10
N GLU A 46 3.00 -0.57 4.00
CA GLU A 46 3.12 -1.16 5.34
C GLU A 46 3.25 -2.68 5.29
N CYS A 47 2.49 -3.37 4.43
CA CYS A 47 2.61 -4.81 4.23
C CYS A 47 4.02 -5.22 3.75
N VAL A 48 4.58 -4.49 2.78
CA VAL A 48 5.95 -4.75 2.28
C VAL A 48 7.00 -4.49 3.36
N LYS A 49 6.87 -3.39 4.12
CA LYS A 49 7.77 -3.08 5.25
C LYS A 49 7.71 -4.17 6.32
N GLN A 50 6.52 -4.62 6.71
CA GLN A 50 6.33 -5.68 7.69
C GLN A 50 6.94 -7.00 7.23
N ARG A 51 6.75 -7.38 5.97
CA ARG A 51 7.36 -8.58 5.37
C ARG A 51 8.90 -8.51 5.43
N LYS A 52 9.49 -7.37 5.04
CA LYS A 52 10.95 -7.17 5.09
C LYS A 52 11.49 -7.27 6.53
N LYS A 53 10.79 -6.69 7.51
CA LYS A 53 11.15 -6.79 8.93
C LYS A 53 11.06 -8.22 9.46
N THR A 54 10.06 -8.98 9.01
CA THR A 54 9.86 -10.38 9.41
C THR A 54 10.99 -11.27 8.88
N ASN A 55 11.37 -11.11 7.61
CA ASN A 55 12.48 -11.86 7.04
C ASN A 55 13.81 -11.59 7.77
N LYS A 56 14.09 -10.33 8.13
CA LYS A 56 15.34 -9.98 8.83
C LYS A 56 15.48 -10.62 10.22
N LYS A 57 14.36 -10.94 10.88
CA LYS A 57 14.35 -11.64 12.18
C LYS A 57 14.51 -13.17 12.07
N GLN A 58 14.39 -13.75 10.87
CA GLN A 58 14.60 -15.19 10.66
C GLN A 58 16.04 -15.53 10.29
N ASP A 59 16.82 -14.53 9.89
CA ASP A 59 18.24 -14.66 9.54
C ASP A 59 19.20 -14.28 10.70
N GLU A 60 18.65 -13.96 11.89
CA GLU A 60 19.36 -13.77 13.17
C GLU A 60 19.07 -14.93 14.13
#